data_AF-A0A8W8JGH2-F1
#
_entry.id   AF-A0A8W8JGH2-F1
#
_cell.length_a   1.000
_cell.length_b   1.000
_cell.length_c   1.000
_cell.angle_alpha   90.00
_cell.angle_beta   90.00
_cell.angle_gamma   90.00
#
_symmetry.space_group_name_H-M   'P 1'
#
loop_
_entity.id
_entity.type
_entity.pdbx_description
1 polymer ?
#
loop_
_entity_poly.entity_id
_entity_poly.type
_entity_poly.pdbx_seq_one_letter_code
_entity_poly.pdbx_strand_id
1 'polypeptide(L)'
;MSSDITYKIGSSGLAEDPFFMVRFTSSDTSIPIRLYLTNESDVPSLWYKAGSPSRSADQHALYHQGPPLTEALPGLVKWNHICLRFPRNVHSDFKKVSAMNSVHAELIEVEGEPRYKIIDIIGQEEGLGVENLRESGMIAGESSIAYNEIVTINLVTCRAIGIGAYLVRLGQRTIQVENSHIILTGAGALNKVLGKEVYTSNNQLGGIQIMYTNGVTHDVTADDFDGVYKIIQWLSYLHA
;
A
#
# COMPACT_ATOMS: atom_id res chain seq x y z
N MET A 1 -4.60 6.49 -17.38
CA MET A 1 -3.82 6.69 -16.14
C MET A 1 -3.05 5.41 -15.89
N SER A 2 -1.78 5.54 -15.52
CA SER A 2 -0.87 4.41 -15.33
C SER A 2 -0.03 4.66 -14.11
N SER A 3 0.24 3.60 -13.36
CA SER A 3 1.16 3.63 -12.23
C SER A 3 2.60 3.51 -12.74
N ASP A 4 3.54 4.15 -12.05
CA ASP A 4 4.98 4.03 -12.31
C ASP A 4 5.62 3.06 -11.31
N ILE A 5 5.84 1.82 -11.73
CA ILE A 5 6.50 0.79 -10.90
C ILE A 5 7.93 1.16 -10.49
N THR A 6 8.59 2.05 -11.23
CA THR A 6 9.98 2.44 -10.93
C THR A 6 10.05 3.45 -9.80
N TYR A 7 8.96 4.19 -9.56
CA TYR A 7 8.82 5.11 -8.45
C TYR A 7 8.13 4.41 -7.27
N LYS A 8 8.88 4.21 -6.16
CA LYS A 8 8.38 3.55 -4.94
C LYS A 8 7.57 2.28 -5.23
N ILE A 9 8.06 1.42 -6.12
CA ILE A 9 7.41 0.15 -6.51
C ILE A 9 5.95 0.30 -7.00
N GLY A 10 5.54 1.50 -7.45
CA GLY A 10 4.16 1.81 -7.81
C GLY A 10 3.20 1.76 -6.63
N SER A 11 3.61 2.18 -5.44
CA SER A 11 2.74 2.26 -4.26
C SER A 11 1.72 3.39 -4.39
N SER A 12 0.48 3.16 -3.95
CA SER A 12 -0.53 4.20 -3.79
C SER A 12 -0.27 5.04 -2.53
N GLY A 13 -0.66 6.31 -2.57
CA GLY A 13 -0.36 7.26 -1.51
C GLY A 13 -0.88 8.65 -1.81
N LEU A 14 -0.71 9.55 -0.84
CA LEU A 14 -1.22 10.94 -0.90
C LEU A 14 -0.74 11.73 -2.12
N ALA A 15 0.42 11.41 -2.69
CA ALA A 15 0.94 12.11 -3.86
C ALA A 15 0.40 11.52 -5.17
N GLU A 16 0.16 10.22 -5.20
CA GLU A 16 -0.19 9.44 -6.38
C GLU A 16 -1.70 9.42 -6.63
N ASP A 17 -2.50 9.25 -5.58
CA ASP A 17 -3.95 9.05 -5.63
C ASP A 17 -4.72 10.23 -6.28
N PRO A 18 -4.36 11.52 -6.06
CA PRO A 18 -5.01 12.64 -6.74
C PRO A 18 -4.87 12.59 -8.28
N PHE A 19 -3.80 11.98 -8.81
CA PHE A 19 -3.66 11.83 -10.26
C PHE A 19 -4.65 10.81 -10.83
N PHE A 20 -5.04 9.80 -10.04
CA PHE A 20 -6.07 8.82 -10.41
C PHE A 20 -7.50 9.37 -10.31
N MET A 21 -7.68 10.53 -9.66
CA MET A 21 -8.95 11.25 -9.60
C MET A 21 -9.23 12.08 -10.87
N VAL A 22 -8.21 12.36 -11.68
CA VAL A 22 -8.37 13.20 -12.89
C VAL A 22 -9.29 12.49 -13.90
N ARG A 23 -10.44 13.09 -14.17
CA ARG A 23 -11.37 12.68 -15.24
C ARG A 23 -10.96 13.40 -16.53
N PHE A 24 -10.49 12.67 -17.53
CA PHE A 24 -10.33 13.22 -18.87
C PHE A 24 -11.73 13.30 -19.51
N THR A 25 -12.37 14.45 -19.41
CA THR A 25 -13.54 14.77 -20.23
C THR A 25 -13.03 15.18 -21.61
N SER A 26 -13.34 14.39 -22.63
CA SER A 26 -13.14 14.86 -24.00
C SER A 26 -14.22 15.91 -24.32
N SER A 27 -13.93 16.83 -25.25
CA SER A 27 -14.89 17.83 -25.77
C SER A 27 -16.21 17.19 -26.22
N ASP A 28 -17.28 18.01 -26.29
CA ASP A 28 -18.72 17.72 -26.55
C ASP A 28 -19.11 16.68 -27.64
N THR A 29 -18.15 16.05 -28.33
CA THR A 29 -18.34 15.06 -29.39
C THR A 29 -17.62 13.73 -29.18
N SER A 30 -17.00 13.45 -28.03
CA SER A 30 -16.35 12.15 -27.80
C SER A 30 -16.63 11.53 -26.42
N ILE A 31 -16.83 10.20 -26.43
CA ILE A 31 -17.11 9.39 -25.24
C ILE A 31 -15.94 9.52 -24.26
N PRO A 32 -16.16 9.94 -23.00
CA PRO A 32 -15.12 9.88 -21.98
C PRO A 32 -14.70 8.42 -21.73
N ILE A 33 -13.38 8.17 -21.74
CA ILE A 33 -12.78 6.85 -21.52
C ILE A 33 -11.74 6.94 -20.41
N ARG A 34 -11.81 6.05 -19.44
CA ARG A 34 -10.76 5.84 -18.43
C ARG A 34 -10.04 4.52 -18.69
N LEU A 35 -8.75 4.64 -19.03
CA LEU A 35 -7.81 3.51 -19.10
C LEU A 35 -7.02 3.44 -17.80
N TYR A 36 -7.00 2.27 -17.16
CA TYR A 36 -6.17 2.01 -15.97
C TYR A 36 -5.13 0.93 -16.31
N LEU A 37 -3.86 1.33 -16.31
CA LEU A 37 -2.71 0.44 -16.50
C LEU A 37 -2.04 0.25 -15.13
N THR A 38 -2.04 -0.97 -14.61
CA THR A 38 -1.52 -1.23 -13.25
C THR A 38 -0.38 -2.24 -13.23
N ASN A 39 0.63 -1.87 -12.45
CA ASN A 39 1.82 -2.64 -12.11
C ASN A 39 2.15 -2.49 -10.60
N GLU A 40 1.15 -2.15 -9.78
CA GLU A 40 1.30 -1.65 -8.42
C GLU A 40 1.62 -2.74 -7.38
N SER A 41 2.39 -2.37 -6.36
CA SER A 41 2.49 -3.14 -5.11
C SER A 41 1.99 -2.29 -3.96
N ASP A 42 0.76 -2.54 -3.58
CA ASP A 42 0.12 -1.88 -2.47
C ASP A 42 0.43 -2.65 -1.18
N VAL A 43 1.65 -2.45 -0.68
CA VAL A 43 2.03 -2.92 0.66
C VAL A 43 2.14 -1.68 1.53
N PRO A 44 1.17 -1.41 2.42
CA PRO A 44 1.36 -0.45 3.49
C PRO A 44 2.56 -0.92 4.31
N SER A 45 3.68 -0.24 4.16
CA SER A 45 4.91 -0.55 4.87
C SER A 45 4.81 -0.06 6.31
N LEU A 46 3.95 -0.69 7.12
CA LEU A 46 3.94 -0.48 8.56
C LEU A 46 5.09 -1.30 9.19
N TRP A 47 6.32 -0.81 9.07
CA TRP A 47 7.48 -1.42 9.74
C TRP A 47 7.67 -0.77 11.10
N TYR A 48 7.06 -1.34 12.14
CA TYR A 48 7.45 -1.03 13.52
C TYR A 48 8.44 -2.07 14.02
N LYS A 49 9.74 -1.74 14.01
CA LYS A 49 10.81 -2.61 14.51
C LYS A 49 11.10 -2.29 15.97
N ALA A 50 10.48 -3.02 16.88
CA ALA A 50 10.86 -3.05 18.29
C ALA A 50 11.77 -4.28 18.54
N GLY A 51 13.07 -4.03 18.70
CA GLY A 51 14.05 -5.02 19.20
C GLY A 51 14.86 -5.77 18.15
N SER A 52 16.20 -5.62 18.27
CA SER A 52 17.29 -6.47 17.75
C SER A 52 17.75 -6.28 16.28
N PRO A 53 19.09 -6.35 16.03
CA PRO A 53 19.71 -5.87 14.81
C PRO A 53 19.59 -6.89 13.68
N SER A 54 18.85 -6.53 12.66
CA SER A 54 19.01 -7.11 11.32
C SER A 54 18.77 -6.02 10.29
N ARG A 55 19.73 -5.92 9.39
CA ARG A 55 20.00 -4.84 8.45
C ARG A 55 18.95 -4.84 7.32
N SER A 56 18.25 -3.71 7.11
CA SER A 56 17.90 -3.13 5.80
C SER A 56 16.75 -2.11 5.90
N ALA A 57 16.99 -0.92 5.33
CA ALA A 57 16.13 0.25 5.14
C ALA A 57 16.13 1.29 6.28
N ASP A 58 16.75 2.42 5.96
CA ASP A 58 17.13 3.54 6.82
C ASP A 58 15.97 4.53 7.06
N GLN A 59 15.52 4.66 8.30
CA GLN A 59 14.95 5.91 8.84
C GLN A 59 15.80 6.32 10.05
N HIS A 60 16.63 7.34 9.84
CA HIS A 60 17.83 7.58 10.65
C HIS A 60 17.67 8.65 11.76
N ALA A 61 16.46 8.87 12.30
CA ALA A 61 16.23 9.99 13.22
C ALA A 61 15.96 9.66 14.71
N LEU A 62 15.56 8.43 15.08
CA LEU A 62 15.13 8.16 16.47
C LEU A 62 15.75 6.91 17.12
N TYR A 63 16.62 6.17 16.44
CA TYR A 63 16.97 4.80 16.83
C TYR A 63 18.28 4.59 17.61
N HIS A 64 19.04 5.63 17.95
CA HIS A 64 20.29 5.44 18.70
C HIS A 64 20.46 6.42 19.87
N GLN A 65 20.22 5.93 21.10
CA GLN A 65 21.00 6.26 22.30
C GLN A 65 20.52 5.47 23.54
N GLY A 66 21.13 4.32 23.82
CA GLY A 66 21.02 3.64 25.10
C GLY A 66 21.63 2.23 25.07
N PRO A 67 22.41 1.80 26.09
CA PRO A 67 22.90 0.44 26.16
C PRO A 67 21.73 -0.53 26.41
N PRO A 68 21.75 -1.75 25.84
CA PRO A 68 20.79 -2.78 26.18
C PRO A 68 21.01 -3.20 27.64
N LEU A 69 19.99 -3.02 28.48
CA LEU A 69 19.94 -3.68 29.79
C LEU A 69 19.61 -5.15 29.55
N THR A 70 20.64 -6.01 29.51
CA THR A 70 20.47 -7.46 29.49
C THR A 70 21.02 -8.07 30.77
N GLU A 71 20.15 -8.18 31.77
CA GLU A 71 20.13 -9.33 32.67
C GLU A 71 18.68 -9.81 32.75
N ALA A 72 18.31 -10.75 31.88
CA ALA A 72 17.02 -11.42 31.92
C ALA A 72 17.23 -12.93 32.01
N LEU A 73 16.79 -13.51 33.14
CA LEU A 73 16.60 -14.95 33.34
C LEU A 73 15.65 -15.52 32.26
N PRO A 74 15.74 -16.83 31.95
CA PRO A 74 14.92 -17.44 30.91
C PRO A 74 13.47 -17.61 31.39
N GLY A 75 12.61 -16.66 31.04
CA GLY A 75 11.18 -16.70 31.31
C GLY A 75 10.54 -15.36 30.95
N LEU A 76 9.54 -15.40 30.05
CA LEU A 76 8.77 -14.27 29.49
C LEU A 76 9.06 -12.89 30.11
N VAL A 77 9.88 -12.09 29.44
CA VAL A 77 9.94 -10.64 29.72
C VAL A 77 8.62 -10.05 29.24
N LYS A 78 7.77 -9.65 30.20
CA LYS A 78 6.54 -8.91 29.89
C LYS A 78 6.87 -7.43 29.77
N TRP A 79 6.80 -6.91 28.56
CA TRP A 79 6.92 -5.47 28.32
C TRP A 79 5.63 -4.77 28.77
N ASN A 80 5.74 -3.76 29.63
CA ASN A 80 4.58 -3.00 30.10
C ASN A 80 4.26 -1.82 29.17
N HIS A 81 5.27 -1.01 28.83
CA HIS A 81 5.10 0.21 28.02
C HIS A 81 6.33 0.49 27.15
N ILE A 82 6.12 1.14 26.00
CA ILE A 82 7.19 1.72 25.19
C ILE A 82 7.36 3.18 25.63
N CYS A 83 8.60 3.59 25.93
CA CYS A 83 8.89 4.93 26.44
C CYS A 83 10.07 5.56 25.70
N LEU A 84 10.03 6.88 25.55
CA LEU A 84 11.18 7.69 25.18
C LEU A 84 11.99 8.00 26.45
N ARG A 85 13.27 7.60 26.42
CA ARG A 85 14.24 7.93 27.47
C ARG A 85 15.21 8.98 26.92
N PHE A 86 15.35 10.08 27.65
CA PHE A 86 16.27 11.14 27.29
C PHE A 86 17.37 11.23 28.35
N PRO A 87 18.63 10.90 28.01
CA PRO A 87 19.70 10.71 29.00
C PRO A 87 20.20 12.00 29.67
N ARG A 88 19.83 13.19 29.18
CA ARG A 88 20.29 14.47 29.72
C ARG A 88 19.17 15.30 30.33
N ASN A 89 18.21 15.74 29.53
CA ASN A 89 17.14 16.61 30.01
C ASN A 89 15.79 16.22 29.40
N VAL A 90 15.12 15.31 30.12
CA VAL A 90 13.86 14.66 29.73
C VAL A 90 12.81 15.64 29.26
N HIS A 91 12.61 16.73 29.99
CA HIS A 91 11.59 17.72 29.65
C HIS A 91 11.97 18.59 28.44
N SER A 92 13.23 19.03 28.35
CA SER A 92 13.64 19.90 27.23
C SER A 92 13.77 19.15 25.91
N ASP A 93 14.22 17.90 25.96
CA ASP A 93 14.39 17.08 24.76
C ASP A 93 13.05 16.55 24.25
N PHE A 94 12.12 16.18 25.14
CA PHE A 94 10.76 15.85 24.72
C PHE A 94 10.04 17.05 24.07
N LYS A 95 10.23 18.27 24.58
CA LYS A 95 9.66 19.48 23.95
C LYS A 95 10.06 19.63 22.47
N LYS A 96 11.28 19.22 22.09
CA LYS A 96 11.74 19.27 20.69
C LYS A 96 10.98 18.26 19.81
N VAL A 97 10.73 17.06 20.33
CA VAL A 97 9.96 16.01 19.63
C VAL A 97 8.47 16.38 19.56
N SER A 98 7.91 16.84 20.68
CA SER A 98 6.52 17.27 20.78
C SER A 98 6.21 18.47 19.88
N ALA A 99 7.16 19.39 19.69
CA ALA A 99 7.00 20.52 18.76
C ALA A 99 6.83 20.08 17.30
N MET A 100 7.25 18.87 16.94
CA MET A 100 7.11 18.30 15.60
C MET A 100 5.81 17.50 15.43
N ASN A 101 4.97 17.42 16.48
CA ASN A 101 3.71 16.68 16.53
C ASN A 101 3.81 15.22 16.03
N SER A 102 4.99 14.59 16.13
CA SER A 102 5.22 13.25 15.58
C SER A 102 4.88 12.13 16.56
N VAL A 103 4.82 12.42 17.86
CA VAL A 103 4.55 11.47 18.93
C VAL A 103 3.75 12.16 20.04
N HIS A 104 2.70 11.51 20.51
CA HIS A 104 2.00 11.89 21.74
C HIS A 104 2.47 10.97 22.86
N ALA A 105 2.87 11.57 23.99
CA ALA A 105 3.39 10.82 25.12
C ALA A 105 3.05 11.49 26.45
N GLU A 106 2.91 10.69 27.50
CA GLU A 106 2.69 11.13 28.88
C GLU A 106 3.94 10.93 29.73
N LEU A 107 4.18 11.86 30.64
CA LEU A 107 5.27 11.72 31.61
C LEU A 107 4.89 10.68 32.66
N ILE A 108 5.72 9.66 32.80
CA ILE A 108 5.61 8.63 33.84
C ILE A 108 6.94 8.50 34.59
N GLU A 109 6.88 7.93 35.78
CA GLU A 109 8.06 7.57 36.55
C GLU A 109 8.21 6.05 36.55
N VAL A 110 9.37 5.56 36.11
CA VAL A 110 9.70 4.13 36.08
C VAL A 110 11.03 3.94 36.79
N GLU A 111 11.03 3.16 37.87
CA GLU A 111 12.25 2.88 38.64
C GLU A 111 12.95 4.15 39.16
N GLY A 112 12.18 5.20 39.47
CA GLY A 112 12.70 6.49 39.92
C GLY A 112 13.22 7.40 38.79
N GLU A 113 13.11 6.98 37.52
CA GLU A 113 13.49 7.78 36.36
C GLU A 113 12.25 8.35 35.64
N PRO A 114 12.22 9.65 35.33
CA PRO A 114 11.18 10.22 34.47
C PRO A 114 11.35 9.75 33.02
N ARG A 115 10.28 9.21 32.44
CA ARG A 115 10.22 8.73 31.05
C ARG A 115 8.93 9.21 30.39
N TYR A 116 8.96 9.42 29.08
CA TYR A 116 7.75 9.74 28.33
C TYR A 116 7.19 8.47 27.71
N LYS A 117 6.11 7.93 28.27
CA LYS A 117 5.40 6.78 27.73
C LYS A 117 4.66 7.19 26.47
N ILE A 118 4.95 6.50 25.38
CA ILE A 118 4.32 6.74 24.08
C ILE A 118 2.86 6.29 24.17
N ILE A 119 1.95 7.19 23.79
CA ILE A 119 0.53 6.92 23.65
C ILE A 119 0.24 6.68 22.16
N ASP A 120 0.64 7.62 21.31
CA ASP A 120 0.41 7.58 19.87
C ASP A 120 1.67 7.96 19.10
N ILE A 121 1.86 7.35 17.94
CA ILE A 121 2.88 7.72 16.97
C ILE A 121 2.18 8.20 15.71
N ILE A 122 2.41 9.46 15.36
CA ILE A 122 1.85 10.11 14.16
C ILE A 122 2.87 10.04 13.01
N GLY A 123 4.16 10.26 13.32
CA GLY A 123 5.22 10.39 12.32
C GLY A 123 5.41 11.83 11.83
N GLN A 124 6.53 12.10 11.17
CA GLN A 124 6.82 13.41 10.56
C GLN A 124 6.52 13.46 9.07
N GLU A 125 6.53 12.29 8.44
CA GLU A 125 6.21 12.12 7.03
C GLU A 125 4.70 11.87 6.90
N GLU A 126 4.10 12.38 5.83
CA GLU A 126 2.73 12.06 5.47
C GLU A 126 2.68 10.74 4.67
N GLY A 127 1.55 10.04 4.72
CA GLY A 127 1.33 8.83 3.93
C GLY A 127 1.96 7.58 4.55
N LEU A 128 1.95 7.51 5.87
CA LEU A 128 2.46 6.39 6.66
C LEU A 128 1.39 5.38 7.05
N GLY A 129 0.12 5.81 7.14
CA GLY A 129 -0.92 5.04 7.77
C GLY A 129 -2.31 5.15 7.14
N VAL A 130 -3.30 5.39 8.00
CA VAL A 130 -4.74 5.33 7.68
C VAL A 130 -5.18 6.37 6.66
N GLU A 131 -4.42 7.45 6.52
CA GLU A 131 -4.61 8.48 5.51
C GLU A 131 -4.50 7.90 4.09
N ASN A 132 -3.55 6.99 3.81
CA ASN A 132 -3.48 6.32 2.51
C ASN A 132 -4.70 5.42 2.27
N LEU A 133 -5.21 4.75 3.32
CA LEU A 133 -6.42 3.93 3.20
C LEU A 133 -7.66 4.77 2.88
N ARG A 134 -7.74 6.00 3.43
CA ARG A 134 -8.80 6.95 3.10
C ARG A 134 -8.73 7.38 1.64
N GLU A 135 -7.55 7.72 1.13
CA GLU A 135 -7.36 8.11 -0.27
C GLU A 135 -7.61 6.95 -1.23
N SER A 136 -7.17 5.74 -0.88
CA SER A 136 -7.55 4.50 -1.56
C SER A 136 -9.06 4.33 -1.65
N GLY A 137 -9.79 4.60 -0.55
CA GLY A 137 -11.25 4.60 -0.55
C GLY A 137 -11.86 5.68 -1.47
N MET A 138 -11.21 6.84 -1.57
CA MET A 138 -11.63 7.93 -2.44
C MET A 138 -11.56 7.53 -3.92
N ILE A 139 -10.42 6.99 -4.37
CA ILE A 139 -10.24 6.54 -5.76
C ILE A 139 -11.12 5.33 -6.11
N ALA A 140 -11.43 4.48 -5.12
CA ALA A 140 -12.42 3.42 -5.27
C ALA A 140 -13.82 4.00 -5.53
N GLY A 141 -14.24 4.97 -4.72
CA GLY A 141 -15.53 5.65 -4.87
C GLY A 141 -15.68 6.28 -6.25
N GLU A 142 -14.67 7.04 -6.69
CA GLU A 142 -14.68 7.63 -8.03
C GLU A 142 -14.68 6.59 -9.15
N SER A 143 -13.94 5.49 -9.00
CA SER A 143 -13.92 4.44 -10.02
C SER A 143 -15.27 3.72 -10.12
N SER A 144 -15.97 3.55 -9.00
CA SER A 144 -17.34 3.03 -8.98
C SER A 144 -18.32 3.97 -9.69
N ILE A 145 -18.18 5.28 -9.51
CA ILE A 145 -19.02 6.27 -10.20
C ILE A 145 -18.69 6.28 -11.69
N ALA A 146 -17.39 6.32 -12.04
CA ALA A 146 -16.91 6.35 -13.41
C ALA A 146 -17.41 5.17 -14.23
N TYR A 147 -17.50 3.96 -13.66
CA TYR A 147 -18.05 2.81 -14.38
C TYR A 147 -19.49 3.03 -14.89
N ASN A 148 -20.32 3.74 -14.13
CA ASN A 148 -21.72 4.00 -14.48
C ASN A 148 -21.88 5.18 -15.46
N GLU A 149 -20.89 6.07 -15.53
CA GLU A 149 -20.96 7.31 -16.31
C GLU A 149 -20.19 7.23 -17.62
N ILE A 150 -19.06 6.51 -17.62
CA ILE A 150 -18.08 6.54 -18.70
C ILE A 150 -17.57 5.13 -19.04
N VAL A 151 -16.92 5.00 -20.20
CA VAL A 151 -16.28 3.74 -20.57
C VAL A 151 -15.03 3.55 -19.72
N THR A 152 -14.93 2.38 -19.10
CA THR A 152 -13.80 1.98 -18.25
C THR A 152 -13.21 0.69 -18.79
N ILE A 153 -11.89 0.69 -18.99
CA ILE A 153 -11.11 -0.48 -19.44
C ILE A 153 -9.80 -0.52 -18.65
N ASN A 154 -9.41 -1.72 -18.20
CA ASN A 154 -8.19 -1.96 -17.45
C ASN A 154 -7.26 -2.91 -18.21
N LEU A 155 -5.95 -2.66 -18.12
CA LEU A 155 -4.92 -3.61 -18.56
C LEU A 155 -3.95 -3.86 -17.40
N VAL A 156 -3.81 -5.13 -17.02
CA VAL A 156 -2.95 -5.58 -15.93
C VAL A 156 -1.70 -6.22 -16.51
N THR A 157 -0.54 -5.59 -16.36
CA THR A 157 0.70 -6.00 -17.05
C THR A 157 1.69 -6.75 -16.16
N CYS A 158 1.76 -6.40 -14.87
CA CYS A 158 2.66 -7.06 -13.92
C CYS A 158 1.91 -7.60 -12.70
N ARG A 159 1.22 -6.71 -11.99
CA ARG A 159 0.49 -7.03 -10.77
C ARG A 159 -0.50 -5.92 -10.44
N ALA A 160 -1.63 -6.30 -9.86
CA ALA A 160 -2.59 -5.40 -9.24
C ALA A 160 -2.81 -5.91 -7.81
N ILE A 161 -2.38 -5.14 -6.81
CA ILE A 161 -2.40 -5.54 -5.41
C ILE A 161 -3.27 -4.57 -4.61
N GLY A 162 -4.04 -5.08 -3.65
CA GLY A 162 -4.76 -4.23 -2.69
C GLY A 162 -5.77 -3.34 -3.39
N ILE A 163 -5.62 -2.00 -3.26
CA ILE A 163 -6.53 -1.07 -3.92
C ILE A 163 -6.51 -1.21 -5.45
N GLY A 164 -5.35 -1.47 -6.06
CA GLY A 164 -5.23 -1.68 -7.50
C GLY A 164 -6.10 -2.83 -8.01
N ALA A 165 -6.27 -3.90 -7.23
CA ALA A 165 -7.18 -5.00 -7.56
C ALA A 165 -8.66 -4.58 -7.51
N TYR A 166 -9.04 -3.74 -6.54
CA TYR A 166 -10.38 -3.16 -6.48
C TYR A 166 -10.66 -2.20 -7.64
N LEU A 167 -9.70 -1.36 -8.01
CA LEU A 167 -9.84 -0.44 -9.15
C LEU A 167 -10.08 -1.19 -10.45
N VAL A 168 -9.30 -2.24 -10.70
CA VAL A 168 -9.52 -3.16 -11.83
C VAL A 168 -10.93 -3.74 -11.79
N ARG A 169 -11.36 -4.26 -10.63
CA ARG A 169 -12.69 -4.86 -10.51
C ARG A 169 -13.81 -3.84 -10.72
N LEU A 170 -13.69 -2.63 -10.18
CA LEU A 170 -14.69 -1.57 -10.31
C LEU A 170 -14.80 -1.05 -11.74
N GLY A 171 -13.69 -1.00 -12.49
CA GLY A 171 -13.68 -0.70 -13.92
C GLY A 171 -14.27 -1.82 -14.81
N GLN A 172 -14.52 -3.01 -14.25
CA GLN A 172 -15.06 -4.21 -14.90
C GLN A 172 -14.24 -4.77 -16.08
N ARG A 173 -14.19 -4.06 -17.21
CA ARG A 173 -13.63 -4.57 -18.47
C ARG A 173 -12.11 -4.69 -18.34
N THR A 174 -11.63 -5.92 -18.22
CA THR A 174 -10.24 -6.18 -17.81
C THR A 174 -9.53 -7.08 -18.80
N ILE A 175 -8.38 -6.62 -19.29
CA ILE A 175 -7.42 -7.40 -20.06
C ILE A 175 -6.24 -7.72 -19.12
N GLN A 176 -5.84 -8.98 -19.06
CA GLN A 176 -4.73 -9.42 -18.20
C GLN A 176 -3.60 -9.99 -19.04
N VAL A 177 -2.40 -9.45 -18.86
CA VAL A 177 -1.20 -10.00 -19.49
C VAL A 177 -0.82 -11.32 -18.82
N GLU A 178 -0.35 -12.28 -19.61
CA GLU A 178 0.19 -13.54 -19.12
C GLU A 178 1.26 -13.29 -18.03
N ASN A 179 1.32 -14.18 -17.04
CA ASN A 179 2.21 -14.08 -15.87
C ASN A 179 1.96 -12.88 -14.92
N SER A 180 0.98 -12.02 -15.19
CA SER A 180 0.52 -11.02 -14.22
C SER A 180 -0.50 -11.59 -13.24
N HIS A 181 -0.72 -10.90 -12.11
CA HIS A 181 -1.68 -11.34 -11.09
C HIS A 181 -2.48 -10.20 -10.46
N ILE A 182 -3.76 -10.46 -10.20
CA ILE A 182 -4.69 -9.55 -9.50
C ILE A 182 -4.98 -10.15 -8.12
N ILE A 183 -4.48 -9.55 -7.03
CA ILE A 183 -4.56 -10.14 -5.68
C ILE A 183 -4.83 -9.08 -4.61
N LEU A 184 -5.39 -9.49 -3.47
CA LEU A 184 -5.50 -8.63 -2.29
C LEU A 184 -4.30 -8.80 -1.35
N THR A 185 -3.73 -10.00 -1.27
CA THR A 185 -2.63 -10.34 -0.36
C THR A 185 -1.72 -11.36 -1.02
N GLY A 186 -0.41 -11.15 -0.91
CA GLY A 186 0.60 -12.03 -1.50
C GLY A 186 0.67 -13.42 -0.86
N ALA A 187 1.04 -14.42 -1.67
CA ALA A 187 1.23 -15.82 -1.26
C ALA A 187 2.15 -15.96 -0.04
N GLY A 188 3.29 -15.24 -0.03
CA GLY A 188 4.23 -15.28 1.09
C GLY A 188 3.66 -14.74 2.40
N ALA A 189 2.79 -13.73 2.35
CA ALA A 189 2.11 -13.21 3.54
C ALA A 189 1.09 -14.22 4.07
N LEU A 190 0.32 -14.84 3.18
CA LEU A 190 -0.63 -15.89 3.55
C LEU A 190 0.07 -17.11 4.16
N ASN A 191 1.18 -17.57 3.57
CA ASN A 191 1.96 -18.69 4.12
C ASN A 191 2.45 -18.41 5.54
N LYS A 192 2.92 -17.17 5.81
CA LYS A 192 3.34 -16.74 7.16
C LYS A 192 2.19 -16.80 8.16
N VAL A 193 1.01 -16.28 7.79
CA VAL A 193 -0.18 -16.32 8.65
C VAL A 193 -0.63 -17.75 8.91
N LEU A 194 -0.54 -18.62 7.90
CA LEU A 194 -0.94 -20.02 7.99
C LEU A 194 0.11 -20.92 8.65
N GLY A 195 1.33 -20.42 8.88
CA GLY A 195 2.44 -21.17 9.47
C GLY A 195 2.97 -22.32 8.60
N LYS A 196 2.66 -22.33 7.29
CA LYS A 196 3.11 -23.36 6.35
C LYS A 196 3.12 -22.83 4.91
N GLU A 197 3.95 -23.44 4.08
CA GLU A 197 4.06 -23.17 2.63
C GLU A 197 2.85 -23.75 1.89
N VAL A 198 1.75 -22.99 1.80
CA VAL A 198 0.54 -23.39 1.08
C VAL A 198 0.61 -23.01 -0.40
N TYR A 199 1.05 -21.79 -0.67
CA TYR A 199 1.11 -21.21 -2.00
C TYR A 199 2.56 -21.01 -2.42
N THR A 200 2.90 -21.40 -3.64
CA THR A 200 4.25 -21.26 -4.20
C THR A 200 4.39 -20.02 -5.09
N SER A 201 3.28 -19.42 -5.52
CA SER A 201 3.28 -18.24 -6.39
C SER A 201 2.00 -17.42 -6.24
N ASN A 202 2.10 -16.10 -6.42
CA ASN A 202 0.93 -15.22 -6.51
C ASN A 202 0.00 -15.56 -7.68
N ASN A 203 0.52 -16.17 -8.75
CA ASN A 203 -0.31 -16.60 -9.86
C ASN A 203 -1.33 -17.66 -9.43
N GLN A 204 -1.05 -18.48 -8.40
CA GLN A 204 -2.04 -19.43 -7.85
C GLN A 204 -3.23 -18.74 -7.18
N LEU A 205 -3.09 -17.46 -6.82
CA LEU A 205 -4.13 -16.67 -6.18
C LEU A 205 -4.88 -15.79 -7.19
N GLY A 206 -4.16 -15.21 -8.15
CA GLY A 206 -4.72 -14.17 -9.02
C GLY A 206 -4.20 -14.16 -10.46
N GLY A 207 -3.51 -15.21 -10.88
CA GLY A 207 -3.10 -15.36 -12.28
C GLY A 207 -4.29 -15.60 -13.20
N ILE A 208 -4.02 -15.61 -14.52
CA ILE A 208 -5.03 -15.80 -15.56
C ILE A 208 -5.86 -17.08 -15.36
N GLN A 209 -5.25 -18.16 -14.86
CA GLN A 209 -5.93 -19.43 -14.63
C GLN A 209 -7.01 -19.35 -13.54
N ILE A 210 -6.97 -18.32 -12.71
CA ILE A 210 -8.00 -18.01 -11.70
C ILE A 210 -8.93 -16.94 -12.26
N MET A 211 -8.38 -15.78 -12.66
CA MET A 211 -9.16 -14.58 -12.94
C MET A 211 -9.88 -14.59 -14.28
N TYR A 212 -9.32 -15.28 -15.30
CA TYR A 212 -10.03 -15.48 -16.56
C TYR A 212 -11.15 -16.51 -16.39
N THR A 213 -10.87 -17.60 -15.66
CA THR A 213 -11.83 -18.67 -15.40
C THR A 213 -13.05 -18.21 -14.61
N ASN A 214 -12.89 -17.21 -13.73
CA ASN A 214 -13.97 -16.71 -12.87
C ASN A 214 -14.66 -15.44 -13.41
N GLY A 215 -14.26 -14.92 -14.58
CA GLY A 215 -14.88 -13.77 -15.23
C GLY A 215 -14.47 -12.39 -14.70
N VAL A 216 -13.48 -12.30 -13.80
CA VAL A 216 -12.88 -11.00 -13.45
C VAL A 216 -12.09 -10.45 -14.65
N THR A 217 -11.27 -11.29 -15.27
CA THR A 217 -10.56 -10.99 -16.50
C THR A 217 -11.44 -11.39 -17.69
N HIS A 218 -11.60 -10.48 -18.64
CA HIS A 218 -12.45 -10.67 -19.82
C HIS A 218 -11.65 -11.11 -21.04
N ASP A 219 -10.36 -10.77 -21.10
CA ASP A 219 -9.45 -11.22 -22.16
C ASP A 219 -8.00 -11.30 -21.65
N VAL A 220 -7.22 -12.18 -22.29
CA VAL A 220 -5.82 -12.45 -21.94
C VAL A 220 -4.94 -12.09 -23.12
N THR A 221 -3.76 -11.56 -22.84
CA THR A 221 -2.78 -11.15 -23.85
C THR A 221 -1.39 -11.69 -23.49
N ALA A 222 -0.56 -12.00 -24.49
CA ALA A 222 0.79 -12.48 -24.26
C ALA A 222 1.73 -11.38 -23.72
N ASP A 223 1.52 -10.15 -24.16
CA ASP A 223 2.34 -8.99 -23.77
C ASP A 223 1.53 -7.69 -23.73
N ASP A 224 2.18 -6.64 -23.22
CA ASP A 224 1.59 -5.31 -23.06
C ASP A 224 1.17 -4.68 -24.38
N PHE A 225 1.91 -4.94 -25.46
CA PHE A 225 1.64 -4.35 -26.77
C PHE A 225 0.34 -4.92 -27.37
N ASP A 226 0.18 -6.24 -27.34
CA ASP A 226 -1.07 -6.89 -27.74
C ASP A 226 -2.23 -6.50 -26.79
N GLY A 227 -1.94 -6.25 -25.51
CA GLY A 227 -2.89 -5.70 -24.56
C GLY A 227 -3.44 -4.33 -24.98
N VAL A 228 -2.55 -3.41 -25.39
CA VAL A 228 -2.94 -2.09 -25.90
C VAL A 228 -3.71 -2.20 -27.22
N TYR A 229 -3.30 -3.11 -28.11
CA TYR A 229 -4.03 -3.35 -29.35
C TYR A 229 -5.48 -3.79 -29.09
N LYS A 230 -5.68 -4.73 -28.15
CA LYS A 230 -7.01 -5.19 -27.72
C LYS A 230 -7.86 -4.07 -27.11
N ILE A 231 -7.27 -3.14 -26.35
CA ILE A 231 -7.99 -1.95 -25.87
C ILE A 231 -8.54 -1.16 -27.05
N ILE A 232 -7.71 -0.85 -28.05
CA ILE A 232 -8.13 -0.09 -29.23
C ILE A 232 -9.22 -0.84 -30.00
N GLN A 233 -9.08 -2.16 -30.12
CA GLN A 233 -10.09 -3.01 -30.74
C GLN A 233 -11.42 -2.97 -29.97
N TRP A 234 -11.41 -3.06 -28.64
CA TRP A 234 -12.63 -2.93 -27.82
C TRP A 234 -13.30 -1.58 -28.00
N LEU A 235 -12.51 -0.50 -28.03
CA LEU A 235 -13.01 0.85 -28.25
C LEU A 235 -13.68 0.99 -29.63
N SER A 236 -13.23 0.25 -30.65
CA SER A 236 -13.82 0.31 -32.00
C SER A 236 -15.28 -0.16 -32.07
N TYR A 237 -15.76 -0.91 -31.08
CA TYR A 237 -17.16 -1.35 -30.99
C TYR A 237 -18.05 -0.39 -30.20
N LEU A 238 -17.49 0.67 -29.61
CA LEU A 238 -18.23 1.66 -28.84
C LEU A 238 -18.67 2.78 -29.77
N HIS A 239 -19.96 3.12 -29.72
CA HIS A 239 -20.53 4.19 -30.53
C HIS A 239 -20.41 5.53 -29.79
N ALA A 240 -19.97 6.56 -30.51
CA ALA A 240 -19.80 7.93 -30.02
C ALA A 240 -21.10 8.56 -29.53
#